data_AF-A0A7K2X6F1-F1
#
_entry.id   AF-A0A7K2X6F1-F1
#
_cell.length_a   1.000
_cell.length_b   1.000
_cell.length_c   1.000
_cell.angle_alpha   90.00
_cell.angle_beta   90.00
_cell.angle_gamma   90.00
#
_symmetry.space_group_name_H-M   'P 1'
#
loop_
_entity.id
_entity.type
_entity.pdbx_description
1 polymer ?
#
loop_
_entity_poly.entity_id
_entity_poly.type
_entity_poly.pdbx_seq_one_letter_code
_entity_poly.pdbx_strand_id
1 'polypeptide(L)'
;MALPSPNLDDRRFQQLVDEAKRYVQQRAPEWTDHNVSDPGVTLIETFAYLVDQLLYRLNRVPDKNYHAFLDLLGIRLFPPTAAAADVDFWLSAPQADAVTLPPGTEVTTAGGEADDAVVFATTGELRVLPSELTRLVTASRTGEQHDRTGMLAEGLDVPCFQATPEPGDALLFGLPTAVPRCIVAVRLDSRVEGVGVDPRQPPLVWEAWNGGGWQVCETGDDTTGGLNRPGEVVVHVPAGHLASVIGGTRAGWLRCRVTEAEPGQPFYSESPTVREAEVFTVGGTMAAEHAETVTDVPLGVSEGVAGQTFRLARPPVLLDAGPPVVEVSSEEGWQRWEVVEHFGRSLPADRHVRVDATTGEFAFPPALREPDGTLRQCGAVPPKGARIRVARYRTGGGPAGNVARGA
;
A
#
# COMPACT_ATOMS: atom_id res chain seq x y z
N MET A 1 27.14 -6.41 0.36
CA MET A 1 28.08 -6.67 -0.74
C MET A 1 28.04 -8.17 -1.01
N ALA A 2 27.45 -8.61 -2.12
CA ALA A 2 27.35 -10.03 -2.43
C ALA A 2 28.73 -10.56 -2.84
N LEU A 3 29.15 -11.70 -2.28
CA LEU A 3 30.36 -12.38 -2.73
C LEU A 3 30.08 -12.88 -4.16
N PRO A 4 30.94 -12.59 -5.15
CA PRO A 4 30.73 -13.03 -6.52
C PRO A 4 30.76 -14.56 -6.59
N SER A 5 29.83 -15.17 -7.34
CA SER A 5 29.83 -16.61 -7.56
C SER A 5 31.16 -17.04 -8.19
N PRO A 6 31.87 -18.01 -7.60
CA PRO A 6 33.17 -18.42 -8.12
C PRO A 6 32.99 -19.14 -9.46
N ASN A 7 33.84 -18.80 -10.41
CA ASN A 7 34.01 -19.58 -11.62
C ASN A 7 34.87 -20.81 -11.28
N LEU A 8 34.30 -22.02 -11.40
CA LEU A 8 34.99 -23.26 -11.00
C LEU A 8 36.08 -23.65 -12.01
N ASP A 9 35.91 -23.28 -13.27
CA ASP A 9 36.88 -23.47 -14.34
C ASP A 9 36.76 -22.33 -15.35
N ASP A 10 37.79 -21.49 -15.42
CA ASP A 10 37.84 -20.28 -16.23
C ASP A 10 38.46 -20.49 -17.62
N ARG A 11 38.79 -21.74 -17.99
CA ARG A 11 39.30 -22.07 -19.32
C ARG A 11 38.25 -21.80 -20.38
N ARG A 12 38.65 -21.05 -21.40
CA ARG A 12 37.85 -20.74 -22.59
C ARG A 12 38.23 -21.68 -23.73
N PHE A 13 37.32 -21.89 -24.67
CA PHE A 13 37.53 -22.63 -25.92
C PHE A 13 38.97 -22.54 -26.49
N GLN A 14 39.49 -21.33 -26.74
CA GLN A 14 40.81 -21.17 -27.34
C GLN A 14 41.94 -21.73 -26.47
N GLN A 15 41.84 -21.58 -25.15
CA GLN A 15 42.83 -22.10 -24.21
C GLN A 15 42.83 -23.64 -24.22
N LEU A 16 41.67 -24.27 -24.38
CA LEU A 16 41.53 -25.72 -24.53
C LEU A 16 42.16 -26.22 -25.84
N VAL A 17 41.94 -25.51 -26.96
CA VAL A 17 42.56 -25.82 -28.25
C VAL A 17 44.08 -25.68 -28.18
N ASP A 18 44.58 -24.59 -27.59
CA ASP A 18 46.01 -24.31 -27.48
C ASP A 18 46.72 -25.32 -26.55
N GLU A 19 46.04 -25.77 -25.49
CA GLU A 19 46.54 -26.79 -24.57
C GLU A 19 46.61 -28.17 -25.25
N ALA A 20 45.56 -28.55 -25.99
CA ALA A 20 45.53 -29.80 -26.75
C ALA A 20 46.63 -29.82 -27.84
N LYS A 21 46.82 -28.72 -28.57
CA LYS A 21 47.91 -28.58 -29.56
C LYS A 21 49.29 -28.73 -28.91
N ARG A 22 49.52 -28.10 -27.75
CA ARG A 22 50.76 -28.27 -26.97
C ARG A 22 50.98 -29.71 -26.52
N TYR A 23 49.91 -30.41 -26.11
CA TYR A 23 49.99 -31.81 -25.70
C TYR A 23 50.37 -32.74 -26.87
N VAL A 24 49.77 -32.51 -28.05
CA VAL A 24 50.08 -33.23 -29.29
C VAL A 24 51.56 -33.08 -29.65
N GLN A 25 52.09 -31.86 -29.66
CA GLN A 25 53.50 -31.60 -30.01
C GLN A 25 54.49 -32.36 -29.12
N GLN A 26 54.14 -32.63 -27.86
CA GLN A 26 54.99 -33.38 -26.93
C GLN A 26 54.88 -34.90 -27.07
N ARG A 27 53.71 -35.40 -27.50
CA ARG A 27 53.36 -36.82 -27.47
C ARG A 27 53.42 -37.50 -28.84
N ALA A 28 53.22 -36.73 -29.91
CA ALA A 28 53.20 -37.19 -31.30
C ALA A 28 54.01 -36.21 -32.18
N PRO A 29 55.33 -36.09 -31.97
CA PRO A 29 56.19 -35.19 -32.75
C PRO A 29 56.21 -35.48 -34.26
N GLU A 30 55.80 -36.69 -34.67
CA GLU A 30 55.60 -37.08 -36.06
C GLU A 30 54.40 -36.40 -36.75
N TRP A 31 53.43 -35.89 -35.98
CA TRP A 31 52.31 -35.12 -36.52
C TRP A 31 52.77 -33.69 -36.75
N THR A 32 52.96 -33.33 -38.02
CA THR A 32 53.63 -32.08 -38.43
C THR A 32 52.69 -31.04 -39.05
N ASP A 33 51.57 -31.47 -39.64
CA ASP A 33 50.53 -30.57 -40.13
C ASP A 33 49.66 -30.08 -38.96
N HIS A 34 49.62 -28.77 -38.73
CA HIS A 34 48.85 -28.14 -37.66
C HIS A 34 47.93 -27.03 -38.20
N ASN A 35 47.67 -27.06 -39.51
CA ASN A 35 46.82 -26.08 -40.17
C ASN A 35 45.35 -26.24 -39.75
N VAL A 36 44.57 -25.17 -39.90
CA VAL A 36 43.13 -25.18 -39.59
C VAL A 36 42.37 -26.23 -40.40
N SER A 37 42.86 -26.55 -41.60
CA SER A 37 42.27 -27.55 -42.49
C SER A 37 42.60 -29.01 -42.12
N ASP A 38 43.44 -29.24 -41.12
CA ASP A 38 43.79 -30.59 -40.67
C ASP A 38 42.58 -31.23 -39.95
N PRO A 39 42.11 -32.41 -40.38
CA PRO A 39 41.05 -33.15 -39.71
C PRO A 39 41.33 -33.40 -38.21
N GLY A 40 42.60 -33.58 -37.82
CA GLY A 40 42.97 -33.75 -36.42
C GLY A 40 42.78 -32.46 -35.61
N VAL A 41 43.07 -31.30 -36.18
CA VAL A 41 42.78 -29.99 -35.57
C VAL A 41 41.26 -29.77 -35.46
N THR A 42 40.48 -30.17 -36.47
CA THR A 42 39.01 -30.11 -36.42
C THR A 42 38.45 -30.98 -35.29
N LEU A 43 39.02 -32.17 -35.06
CA LEU A 43 38.64 -33.01 -33.91
C LEU A 43 38.99 -32.34 -32.58
N ILE A 44 40.18 -31.74 -32.46
CA ILE A 44 40.57 -30.97 -31.27
C ILE A 44 39.56 -29.85 -31.00
N GLU A 45 39.20 -29.06 -32.01
CA GLU A 45 38.21 -27.99 -31.89
C GLU A 45 36.83 -28.53 -31.50
N THR A 46 36.40 -29.66 -32.08
CA THR A 46 35.13 -30.30 -31.73
C THR A 46 35.10 -30.73 -30.27
N PHE A 47 36.16 -31.39 -29.78
CA PHE A 47 36.25 -31.80 -28.38
C PHE A 47 36.40 -30.60 -27.44
N ALA A 48 37.17 -29.57 -27.83
CA ALA A 48 37.28 -28.33 -27.08
C ALA A 48 35.91 -27.65 -26.93
N TYR A 49 35.09 -27.64 -27.98
CA TYR A 49 33.72 -27.15 -27.93
C TYR A 49 32.84 -27.95 -26.96
N LEU A 50 32.90 -29.30 -27.00
CA LEU A 50 32.17 -30.15 -26.06
C LEU A 50 32.57 -29.89 -24.60
N VAL A 51 33.87 -29.73 -24.34
CA VAL A 51 34.39 -29.41 -23.02
C VAL A 51 33.95 -28.01 -22.59
N ASP A 52 34.02 -27.00 -23.45
CA ASP A 52 33.55 -25.63 -23.18
C ASP A 52 32.07 -25.60 -22.75
N GLN A 53 31.21 -26.40 -23.38
CA GLN A 53 29.81 -26.59 -22.96
C GLN A 53 29.66 -27.25 -21.59
N LEU A 54 30.54 -28.20 -21.24
CA LEU A 54 30.57 -28.82 -19.92
C LEU A 54 31.05 -27.83 -18.85
N LEU A 55 32.08 -27.01 -19.16
CA LEU A 55 32.56 -25.96 -18.26
C LEU A 55 31.45 -24.93 -17.99
N TYR A 56 30.72 -24.51 -19.01
CA TYR A 56 29.54 -23.65 -18.83
C TYR A 56 28.53 -24.24 -17.83
N ARG A 57 28.22 -25.54 -17.93
CA ARG A 57 27.29 -26.21 -16.99
C ARG A 57 27.87 -26.35 -15.59
N LEU A 58 29.16 -26.69 -15.48
CA LEU A 58 29.87 -26.79 -14.20
C LEU A 58 29.83 -25.45 -13.46
N ASN A 59 30.04 -24.35 -14.17
CA ASN A 59 30.03 -23.00 -13.61
C ASN A 59 28.64 -22.51 -13.16
N ARG A 60 27.56 -23.26 -13.45
CA ARG A 60 26.21 -23.01 -12.89
C ARG A 60 25.91 -23.82 -11.63
N VAL A 61 26.79 -24.75 -11.24
CA VAL A 61 26.65 -25.56 -10.03
C VAL A 61 26.70 -24.71 -8.74
N PRO A 62 27.59 -23.72 -8.59
CA PRO A 62 27.61 -22.87 -7.40
C PRO A 62 26.27 -22.19 -7.12
N ASP A 63 25.65 -21.58 -8.13
CA ASP A 63 24.35 -20.92 -7.99
C ASP A 63 23.23 -21.91 -7.64
N LYS A 64 23.22 -23.08 -8.30
CA LYS A 64 22.27 -24.15 -7.98
C LYS A 64 22.41 -24.63 -6.54
N ASN A 65 23.65 -24.84 -6.07
CA ASN A 65 23.92 -25.25 -4.71
C ASN A 65 23.53 -24.17 -3.71
N TYR A 66 23.78 -22.89 -4.03
CA TYR A 66 23.35 -21.75 -3.22
C TYR A 66 21.84 -21.77 -3.00
N HIS A 67 21.04 -21.91 -4.06
CA HIS A 67 19.59 -22.06 -3.94
C HIS A 67 19.19 -23.29 -3.11
N ALA A 68 19.80 -24.45 -3.35
CA ALA A 68 19.50 -25.66 -2.59
C ALA A 68 19.83 -25.52 -1.09
N PHE A 69 20.89 -24.78 -0.73
CA PHE A 69 21.21 -24.49 0.66
C PHE A 69 20.23 -23.50 1.28
N LEU A 70 19.76 -22.50 0.54
CA LEU A 70 18.68 -21.61 1.00
C LEU A 70 17.40 -22.39 1.27
N ASP A 71 17.01 -23.28 0.36
CA ASP A 71 15.85 -24.16 0.52
C ASP A 71 16.01 -25.09 1.75
N LEU A 72 17.21 -25.65 1.96
CA LEU A 72 17.52 -26.49 3.12
C LEU A 72 17.42 -25.71 4.44
N LEU A 73 17.84 -24.45 4.45
CA LEU A 73 17.69 -23.54 5.58
C LEU A 73 16.24 -23.05 5.77
N GLY A 74 15.33 -23.39 4.84
CA GLY A 74 13.94 -22.95 4.85
C GLY A 74 13.74 -21.48 4.48
N ILE A 75 14.76 -20.84 3.90
CA ILE A 75 14.70 -19.44 3.46
C ILE A 75 13.82 -19.38 2.21
N ARG A 76 12.79 -18.54 2.26
CA ARG A 76 11.87 -18.33 1.15
C ARG A 76 11.87 -16.87 0.75
N LEU A 77 11.49 -16.61 -0.50
CA LEU A 77 11.27 -15.25 -0.98
C LEU A 77 10.13 -14.62 -0.18
N PHE A 78 10.30 -13.36 0.22
CA PHE A 78 9.21 -12.60 0.80
C PHE A 78 8.07 -12.50 -0.21
N PRO A 79 6.81 -12.69 0.22
CA PRO A 79 5.68 -12.42 -0.64
C PRO A 79 5.66 -10.92 -0.99
N PRO A 80 5.06 -10.55 -2.13
CA PRO A 80 4.88 -9.14 -2.45
C PRO A 80 3.96 -8.47 -1.44
N THR A 81 4.17 -7.18 -1.25
CA THR A 81 3.34 -6.31 -0.42
C THR A 81 2.43 -5.48 -1.32
N ALA A 82 1.22 -5.16 -0.86
CA ALA A 82 0.34 -4.24 -1.55
C ALA A 82 0.90 -2.81 -1.53
N ALA A 83 0.84 -2.12 -2.67
CA ALA A 83 1.01 -0.67 -2.69
C ALA A 83 -0.24 -0.02 -2.07
N ALA A 84 -0.05 1.05 -1.30
CA ALA A 84 -1.13 1.79 -0.65
C ALA A 84 -1.15 3.24 -1.16
N ALA A 85 -2.36 3.78 -1.33
CA ALA A 85 -2.59 5.16 -1.71
C ALA A 85 -3.87 5.70 -1.05
N ASP A 86 -3.92 7.00 -0.82
CA ASP A 86 -5.18 7.68 -0.49
C ASP A 86 -5.92 8.03 -1.79
N VAL A 87 -7.21 7.72 -1.84
CA VAL A 87 -8.08 7.97 -2.99
C VAL A 87 -9.17 8.95 -2.58
N ASP A 88 -9.31 10.03 -3.35
CA ASP A 88 -10.36 11.02 -3.19
C ASP A 88 -11.60 10.65 -4.00
N PHE A 89 -12.73 10.49 -3.32
CA PHE A 89 -14.03 10.24 -3.92
C PHE A 89 -14.83 11.54 -3.93
N TRP A 90 -15.08 12.09 -5.12
CA TRP A 90 -15.84 13.32 -5.30
C TRP A 90 -17.33 13.02 -5.53
N LEU A 91 -18.19 13.74 -4.81
CA LEU A 91 -19.63 13.73 -5.06
C LEU A 91 -19.93 14.59 -6.29
N SER A 92 -20.87 14.14 -7.14
CA SER A 92 -21.32 14.94 -8.28
C SER A 92 -22.05 16.23 -7.85
N ALA A 93 -22.63 16.23 -6.65
CA ALA A 93 -23.23 17.37 -5.98
C ALA A 93 -23.31 17.09 -4.47
N PRO A 94 -23.37 18.12 -3.61
CA PRO A 94 -23.63 17.94 -2.18
C PRO A 94 -24.91 17.12 -1.95
N GLN A 95 -24.85 16.17 -1.01
CA GLN A 95 -25.97 15.29 -0.69
C GLN A 95 -26.60 15.69 0.65
N ALA A 96 -27.90 15.45 0.81
CA ALA A 96 -28.61 15.69 2.08
C ALA A 96 -28.38 14.56 3.10
N ASP A 97 -28.13 13.35 2.62
CA ASP A 97 -27.91 12.15 3.41
C ASP A 97 -26.46 11.66 3.29
N ALA A 98 -26.01 10.86 4.28
CA ALA A 98 -24.68 10.28 4.27
C ALA A 98 -24.52 9.26 3.13
N VAL A 99 -23.43 9.39 2.36
CA VAL A 99 -23.04 8.42 1.33
C VAL A 99 -21.99 7.49 1.92
N THR A 100 -22.25 6.18 1.89
CA THR A 100 -21.33 5.15 2.42
C THR A 100 -20.70 4.36 1.30
N LEU A 101 -19.37 4.29 1.30
CA LEU A 101 -18.58 3.39 0.47
C LEU A 101 -18.07 2.23 1.33
N PRO A 102 -18.46 0.98 1.04
CA PRO A 102 -18.04 -0.17 1.84
C PRO A 102 -16.53 -0.44 1.66
N PRO A 103 -15.90 -1.16 2.61
CA PRO A 103 -14.57 -1.72 2.39
C PRO A 103 -14.59 -2.67 1.19
N GLY A 104 -13.50 -2.71 0.43
CA GLY A 104 -13.40 -3.49 -0.80
C GLY A 104 -14.03 -2.83 -2.02
N THR A 105 -14.39 -1.54 -1.94
CA THR A 105 -14.80 -0.78 -3.13
C THR A 105 -13.60 -0.66 -4.06
N GLU A 106 -13.74 -1.14 -5.29
CA GLU A 106 -12.66 -1.16 -6.28
C GLU A 106 -12.63 0.13 -7.10
N VAL A 107 -11.41 0.64 -7.31
CA VAL A 107 -11.09 1.76 -8.20
C VAL A 107 -9.93 1.35 -9.10
N THR A 108 -9.86 1.93 -10.29
CA THR A 108 -8.85 1.56 -11.30
C THR A 108 -8.14 2.81 -11.82
N THR A 109 -6.88 2.66 -12.21
CA THR A 109 -6.14 3.71 -12.93
C THR A 109 -6.84 4.09 -14.24
N ALA A 110 -6.77 5.36 -14.62
CA ALA A 110 -7.38 5.91 -15.82
C ALA A 110 -6.48 5.69 -17.05
N GLY A 111 -6.27 4.44 -17.47
CA GLY A 111 -5.56 4.16 -18.71
C GLY A 111 -4.92 2.78 -18.82
N GLY A 112 -5.35 2.04 -19.84
CA GLY A 112 -4.86 0.75 -20.30
C GLY A 112 -6.01 0.00 -20.98
N GLU A 113 -5.80 -0.65 -22.12
CA GLU A 113 -6.71 -1.71 -22.56
C GLU A 113 -6.95 -2.67 -21.37
N ALA A 114 -8.10 -3.33 -21.28
CA ALA A 114 -8.57 -4.03 -20.06
C ALA A 114 -7.56 -5.00 -19.37
N ASP A 115 -6.42 -5.30 -20.00
CA ASP A 115 -5.30 -6.07 -19.44
C ASP A 115 -4.26 -5.24 -18.62
N ASP A 116 -4.27 -3.90 -18.65
CA ASP A 116 -3.28 -3.04 -17.96
C ASP A 116 -3.86 -2.18 -16.81
N ALA A 117 -5.17 -2.27 -16.55
CA ALA A 117 -5.80 -1.52 -15.46
C ALA A 117 -5.40 -2.08 -14.09
N VAL A 118 -4.74 -1.25 -13.26
CA VAL A 118 -4.34 -1.63 -11.91
C VAL A 118 -5.49 -1.33 -10.96
N VAL A 119 -5.98 -2.37 -10.26
CA VAL A 119 -7.11 -2.27 -9.34
C VAL A 119 -6.62 -1.96 -7.93
N PHE A 120 -7.21 -0.96 -7.29
CA PHE A 120 -7.08 -0.70 -5.87
C PHE A 120 -8.42 -0.94 -5.17
N ALA A 121 -8.39 -1.48 -3.96
CA ALA A 121 -9.60 -1.68 -3.16
C ALA A 121 -9.52 -0.90 -1.85
N THR A 122 -10.63 -0.25 -1.46
CA THR A 122 -10.70 0.49 -0.19
C THR A 122 -10.45 -0.45 0.99
N THR A 123 -9.64 0.00 1.95
CA THR A 123 -9.25 -0.80 3.12
C THR A 123 -10.28 -0.75 4.26
N GLY A 124 -11.16 0.25 4.24
CA GLY A 124 -12.17 0.48 5.27
C GLY A 124 -13.45 1.08 4.69
N GLU A 125 -14.45 1.23 5.56
CA GLU A 125 -15.69 1.95 5.23
C GLU A 125 -15.43 3.46 5.23
N LEU A 126 -15.80 4.14 4.13
CA LEU A 126 -15.81 5.60 4.04
C LEU A 126 -17.25 6.09 4.15
N ARG A 127 -17.51 6.96 5.14
CA ARG A 127 -18.80 7.63 5.30
C ARG A 127 -18.63 9.11 4.99
N VAL A 128 -19.14 9.54 3.83
CA VAL A 128 -19.18 10.94 3.43
C VAL A 128 -20.43 11.56 4.06
N LEU A 129 -20.23 12.28 5.16
CA LEU A 129 -21.31 12.88 5.93
C LEU A 129 -21.68 14.25 5.35
N PRO A 130 -22.98 14.57 5.19
CA PRO A 130 -23.42 15.91 4.83
C PRO A 130 -23.02 16.88 5.95
N SER A 131 -22.62 18.09 5.57
CA SER A 131 -22.21 19.12 6.51
C SER A 131 -22.64 20.49 6.03
N GLU A 132 -22.86 21.39 6.98
CA GLU A 132 -23.18 22.79 6.76
C GLU A 132 -22.50 23.68 7.80
N LEU A 133 -22.49 24.99 7.58
CA LEU A 133 -22.02 25.94 8.58
C LEU A 133 -23.11 26.21 9.61
N THR A 134 -22.86 25.85 10.87
CA THR A 134 -23.79 26.12 11.99
C THR A 134 -23.32 27.25 12.90
N ARG A 135 -22.01 27.45 13.02
CA ARG A 135 -21.40 28.49 13.85
C ARG A 135 -20.18 29.08 13.18
N LEU A 136 -20.01 30.39 13.32
CA LEU A 136 -18.80 31.11 12.96
C LEU A 136 -18.25 31.78 14.22
N VAL A 137 -17.02 31.46 14.60
CA VAL A 137 -16.38 32.00 15.82
C VAL A 137 -15.02 32.56 15.47
N THR A 138 -14.71 33.77 15.94
CA THR A 138 -13.36 34.32 15.85
C THR A 138 -12.63 34.08 17.18
N ALA A 139 -11.41 33.59 17.13
CA ALA A 139 -10.54 33.41 18.29
C ALA A 139 -9.25 34.22 18.15
N SER A 140 -8.83 34.91 19.21
CA SER A 140 -7.52 35.56 19.26
C SER A 140 -6.41 34.55 19.60
N ARG A 141 -5.15 34.94 19.39
CA ARG A 141 -3.97 34.18 19.85
C ARG A 141 -3.99 33.85 21.35
N THR A 142 -4.63 34.67 22.19
CA THR A 142 -4.77 34.42 23.63
C THR A 142 -5.88 33.43 23.98
N GLY A 143 -6.69 33.03 22.99
CA GLY A 143 -7.78 32.07 23.13
C GLY A 143 -9.14 32.70 23.44
N GLU A 144 -9.25 34.04 23.42
CA GLU A 144 -10.53 34.74 23.58
C GLU A 144 -11.41 34.48 22.37
N GLN A 145 -12.66 34.05 22.59
CA GLN A 145 -13.58 33.62 21.54
C GLN A 145 -14.80 34.53 21.47
N HIS A 146 -15.19 34.89 20.25
CA HIS A 146 -16.39 35.68 19.97
C HIS A 146 -17.25 34.97 18.93
N ASP A 147 -18.51 34.71 19.29
CA ASP A 147 -19.50 34.17 18.35
C ASP A 147 -19.93 35.26 17.36
N ARG A 148 -19.71 34.99 16.07
CA ARG A 148 -20.03 35.88 14.95
C ARG A 148 -21.21 35.38 14.12
N THR A 149 -21.84 34.28 14.52
CA THR A 149 -22.92 33.62 13.77
C THR A 149 -24.09 34.58 13.52
N GLY A 150 -24.48 35.39 14.51
CA GLY A 150 -25.56 36.36 14.36
C GLY A 150 -25.23 37.49 13.37
N MET A 151 -24.02 38.04 13.44
CA MET A 151 -23.57 39.09 12.51
C MET A 151 -23.54 38.58 11.06
N LEU A 152 -23.04 37.36 10.85
CA LEU A 152 -23.02 36.71 9.54
C LEU A 152 -24.45 36.52 9.00
N ALA A 153 -25.38 36.05 9.84
CA ALA A 153 -26.77 35.84 9.46
C ALA A 153 -27.51 37.15 9.10
N GLU A 154 -27.08 38.29 9.65
CA GLU A 154 -27.58 39.62 9.30
C GLU A 154 -26.91 40.20 8.03
N GLY A 155 -25.96 39.49 7.43
CA GLY A 155 -25.23 39.94 6.22
C GLY A 155 -24.25 41.09 6.48
N LEU A 156 -23.81 41.25 7.73
CA LEU A 156 -22.80 42.21 8.14
C LEU A 156 -21.39 41.66 7.88
N ASP A 157 -20.45 42.56 7.61
CA ASP A 157 -19.05 42.18 7.43
C ASP A 157 -18.44 41.71 8.75
N VAL A 158 -18.04 40.44 8.81
CA VAL A 158 -17.40 39.82 9.97
C VAL A 158 -15.88 39.84 9.77
N PRO A 159 -15.09 40.47 10.64
CA PRO A 159 -13.64 40.37 10.57
C PRO A 159 -13.20 38.93 10.86
N CYS A 160 -12.36 38.35 10.00
CA CYS A 160 -11.88 36.98 10.13
C CYS A 160 -10.93 36.80 11.33
N PHE A 161 -10.14 37.84 11.64
CA PHE A 161 -9.13 37.88 12.70
C PHE A 161 -9.24 39.18 13.53
N GLN A 162 -8.29 39.41 14.44
CA GLN A 162 -8.17 40.70 15.13
C GLN A 162 -7.88 41.85 14.16
N ALA A 163 -8.11 43.10 14.58
CA ALA A 163 -7.96 44.28 13.73
C ALA A 163 -6.57 44.34 13.05
N THR A 164 -5.53 43.95 13.79
CA THR A 164 -4.19 43.66 13.27
C THR A 164 -3.94 42.16 13.49
N PRO A 165 -4.01 41.31 12.44
CA PRO A 165 -3.92 39.87 12.62
C PRO A 165 -2.55 39.45 13.19
N GLU A 166 -2.57 38.69 14.29
CA GLU A 166 -1.38 38.09 14.90
C GLU A 166 -1.30 36.58 14.57
N PRO A 167 -0.09 36.01 14.45
CA PRO A 167 0.07 34.56 14.36
C PRO A 167 -0.63 33.84 15.52
N GLY A 168 -1.59 32.98 15.21
CA GLY A 168 -2.42 32.29 16.18
C GLY A 168 -3.88 32.76 16.23
N ASP A 169 -4.19 33.93 15.68
CA ASP A 169 -5.58 34.33 15.44
C ASP A 169 -6.26 33.34 14.49
N ALA A 170 -7.53 33.04 14.74
CA ALA A 170 -8.24 32.01 13.99
C ALA A 170 -9.71 32.35 13.74
N LEU A 171 -10.19 31.93 12.58
CA LEU A 171 -11.59 31.84 12.22
C LEU A 171 -12.02 30.38 12.29
N LEU A 172 -13.03 30.08 13.12
CA LEU A 172 -13.51 28.73 13.40
C LEU A 172 -14.89 28.51 12.78
N PHE A 173 -15.03 27.39 12.11
CA PHE A 173 -16.22 26.92 11.42
C PHE A 173 -16.78 25.72 12.19
N GLY A 174 -17.95 25.91 12.79
CA GLY A 174 -18.67 24.87 13.53
C GLY A 174 -19.62 24.13 12.61
N LEU A 175 -19.40 22.82 12.49
CA LEU A 175 -20.20 21.88 11.70
C LEU A 175 -21.18 21.14 12.62
N PRO A 176 -22.33 20.66 12.11
CA PRO A 176 -23.35 20.00 12.93
C PRO A 176 -22.81 18.74 13.64
N THR A 177 -21.83 18.06 13.03
CA THR A 177 -21.12 16.92 13.60
C THR A 177 -19.67 16.90 13.12
N ALA A 178 -18.85 16.04 13.71
CA ALA A 178 -17.54 15.72 13.15
C ALA A 178 -17.69 14.96 11.83
N VAL A 179 -16.84 15.30 10.87
CA VAL A 179 -16.81 14.75 9.50
C VAL A 179 -15.44 14.14 9.17
N PRO A 180 -15.02 13.07 9.87
CA PRO A 180 -13.72 12.45 9.63
C PRO A 180 -13.62 11.94 8.19
N ARG A 181 -12.45 12.07 7.58
CA ARG A 181 -12.16 11.66 6.19
C ARG A 181 -13.00 12.36 5.11
N CYS A 182 -13.79 13.37 5.45
CA CYS A 182 -14.57 14.11 4.46
C CYS A 182 -13.70 15.18 3.79
N ILE A 183 -14.00 15.46 2.53
CA ILE A 183 -13.49 16.62 1.81
C ILE A 183 -14.59 17.67 1.86
N VAL A 184 -14.27 18.83 2.41
CA VAL A 184 -15.23 19.89 2.70
C VAL A 184 -14.82 21.14 1.92
N ALA A 185 -15.76 21.71 1.18
CA ALA A 185 -15.62 23.00 0.55
C ALA A 185 -16.06 24.10 1.52
N VAL A 186 -15.24 25.12 1.71
CA VAL A 186 -15.55 26.32 2.47
C VAL A 186 -15.62 27.49 1.49
N ARG A 187 -16.84 27.94 1.20
CA ARG A 187 -17.11 29.07 0.31
C ARG A 187 -17.29 30.33 1.13
N LEU A 188 -16.61 31.40 0.71
CA LEU A 188 -16.55 32.66 1.44
C LEU A 188 -16.76 33.83 0.46
N ASP A 189 -17.68 34.75 0.77
CA ASP A 189 -17.69 36.09 0.18
C ASP A 189 -16.76 36.98 1.02
N SER A 190 -15.46 36.86 0.74
CA SER A 190 -14.41 37.60 1.45
C SER A 190 -14.03 38.89 0.73
N ARG A 191 -13.75 39.93 1.53
CA ARG A 191 -13.30 41.23 1.08
C ARG A 191 -12.11 41.69 1.89
N VAL A 192 -11.29 42.51 1.26
CA VAL A 192 -10.08 43.07 1.85
C VAL A 192 -10.21 44.58 1.83
N GLU A 193 -10.05 45.20 2.99
CA GLU A 193 -9.96 46.66 3.10
C GLU A 193 -8.52 47.19 2.96
N GLY A 194 -7.48 46.33 2.97
CA GLY A 194 -6.06 46.74 2.88
C GLY A 194 -5.09 45.79 2.15
N VAL A 195 -4.11 46.33 1.42
CA VAL A 195 -3.12 45.57 0.62
C VAL A 195 -2.11 44.86 1.53
N GLY A 196 -1.82 43.57 1.32
CA GLY A 196 -0.72 42.94 2.06
C GLY A 196 -0.36 41.47 1.82
N VAL A 197 -1.22 40.62 1.24
CA VAL A 197 -0.94 39.17 1.10
C VAL A 197 -0.78 38.75 -0.36
N ASP A 198 0.19 37.87 -0.65
CA ASP A 198 0.26 37.18 -1.95
C ASP A 198 -0.78 36.05 -1.95
N PRO A 199 -1.80 36.10 -2.83
CA PRO A 199 -2.83 35.08 -2.92
C PRO A 199 -2.32 33.65 -3.13
N ARG A 200 -1.10 33.50 -3.63
CA ARG A 200 -0.47 32.19 -3.90
C ARG A 200 0.26 31.62 -2.70
N GLN A 201 0.54 32.44 -1.69
CA GLN A 201 1.26 32.05 -0.47
C GLN A 201 0.70 32.82 0.73
N PRO A 202 -0.57 32.61 1.11
CA PRO A 202 -1.12 33.25 2.30
C PRO A 202 -0.52 32.63 3.58
N PRO A 203 -0.25 33.43 4.63
CA PRO A 203 0.22 32.91 5.92
C PRO A 203 -0.96 32.33 6.72
N LEU A 204 -1.59 31.30 6.17
CA LEU A 204 -2.77 30.62 6.72
C LEU A 204 -2.55 29.12 6.79
N VAL A 205 -3.10 28.50 7.82
CA VAL A 205 -3.19 27.05 7.93
C VAL A 205 -4.60 26.63 8.29
N TRP A 206 -5.09 25.59 7.63
CA TRP A 206 -6.36 24.95 7.96
C TRP A 206 -6.13 23.77 8.88
N GLU A 207 -6.94 23.68 9.94
CA GLU A 207 -6.80 22.65 10.97
C GLU A 207 -8.18 22.12 11.39
N ALA A 208 -8.24 20.85 11.79
CA ALA A 208 -9.42 20.20 12.33
C ALA A 208 -9.16 19.71 13.75
N TRP A 209 -10.16 19.76 14.63
CA TRP A 209 -10.02 19.27 15.99
C TRP A 209 -10.07 17.73 16.06
N ASN A 210 -9.08 17.09 16.67
CA ASN A 210 -9.00 15.62 16.73
C ASN A 210 -9.25 15.00 18.12
N GLY A 211 -9.79 15.79 19.06
CA GLY A 211 -10.03 15.36 20.44
C GLY A 211 -8.88 15.67 21.41
N GLY A 212 -7.63 15.62 20.94
CA GLY A 212 -6.45 15.99 21.72
C GLY A 212 -5.88 17.36 21.39
N GLY A 213 -6.09 17.83 20.15
CA GLY A 213 -5.60 19.11 19.67
C GLY A 213 -6.06 19.43 18.25
N TRP A 214 -5.44 20.46 17.68
CA TRP A 214 -5.66 20.86 16.29
C TRP A 214 -4.68 20.13 15.37
N GLN A 215 -5.21 19.46 14.35
CA GLN A 215 -4.43 18.74 13.35
C GLN A 215 -4.52 19.49 12.02
N VAL A 216 -3.37 19.74 11.39
CA VAL A 216 -3.30 20.38 10.07
C VAL A 216 -4.03 19.54 9.02
N CYS A 217 -4.82 20.23 8.20
CA CYS A 217 -5.52 19.67 7.05
C CYS A 217 -4.72 19.95 5.77
N GLU A 218 -4.68 18.98 4.85
CA GLU A 218 -4.30 19.28 3.47
C GLU A 218 -5.40 20.14 2.85
N THR A 219 -4.99 21.13 2.06
CA THR A 219 -5.90 21.99 1.31
C THR A 219 -5.71 21.74 -0.18
N GLY A 220 -6.81 21.63 -0.90
CA GLY A 220 -6.82 21.66 -2.36
C GLY A 220 -6.67 23.09 -2.88
N ASP A 221 -7.30 23.37 -4.01
CA ASP A 221 -7.29 24.70 -4.60
C ASP A 221 -7.96 25.74 -3.67
N ASP A 222 -7.24 26.84 -3.39
CA ASP A 222 -7.75 28.03 -2.72
C ASP A 222 -7.98 29.13 -3.75
N THR A 223 -9.24 29.37 -4.09
CA THR A 223 -9.65 30.44 -5.01
C THR A 223 -9.97 31.77 -4.31
N THR A 224 -10.06 31.76 -2.97
CA THR A 224 -10.19 32.98 -2.14
C THR A 224 -8.89 33.78 -2.15
N GLY A 225 -7.77 33.12 -2.49
CA GLY A 225 -6.46 33.72 -2.54
C GLY A 225 -6.01 34.17 -1.16
N GLY A 226 -6.20 33.33 -0.13
CA GLY A 226 -6.01 33.72 1.26
C GLY A 226 -7.08 34.71 1.73
N LEU A 227 -8.36 34.38 1.58
CA LEU A 227 -9.48 35.20 2.05
C LEU A 227 -9.51 36.62 1.45
N ASN A 228 -8.87 36.83 0.29
CA ASN A 228 -8.71 38.15 -0.30
C ASN A 228 -9.84 38.54 -1.26
N ARG A 229 -10.60 37.54 -1.74
CA ARG A 229 -11.70 37.71 -2.68
C ARG A 229 -12.75 36.63 -2.45
N PRO A 230 -13.95 36.78 -3.03
CA PRO A 230 -14.95 35.72 -3.01
C PRO A 230 -14.40 34.47 -3.69
N GLY A 231 -14.58 33.32 -3.05
CA GLY A 231 -14.05 32.06 -3.55
C GLY A 231 -14.35 30.90 -2.62
N GLU A 232 -13.64 29.80 -2.86
CA GLU A 232 -13.77 28.53 -2.16
C GLU A 232 -12.38 27.97 -1.85
N VAL A 233 -12.27 27.33 -0.68
CA VAL A 233 -11.13 26.53 -0.28
C VAL A 233 -11.60 25.10 -0.03
N VAL A 234 -10.93 24.14 -0.66
CA VAL A 234 -11.17 22.72 -0.39
C VAL A 234 -10.27 22.25 0.76
N VAL A 235 -10.88 21.65 1.78
CA VAL A 235 -10.19 21.17 2.99
C VAL A 235 -10.37 19.66 3.12
N HIS A 236 -9.27 18.92 3.15
CA HIS A 236 -9.25 17.48 3.39
C HIS A 236 -9.23 17.21 4.90
N VAL A 237 -10.36 16.81 5.44
CA VAL A 237 -10.55 16.65 6.89
C VAL A 237 -9.93 15.32 7.36
N PRO A 238 -9.02 15.33 8.34
CA PRO A 238 -8.31 14.13 8.77
C PRO A 238 -9.24 13.07 9.37
N ALA A 239 -8.81 11.80 9.32
CA ALA A 239 -9.56 10.67 9.85
C ALA A 239 -9.87 10.76 11.36
N GLY A 240 -9.06 11.51 12.11
CA GLY A 240 -9.21 11.70 13.55
C GLY A 240 -10.16 12.84 13.95
N HIS A 241 -10.84 13.51 13.01
CA HIS A 241 -11.71 14.65 13.34
C HIS A 241 -12.82 14.26 14.30
N LEU A 242 -12.94 14.98 15.41
CA LEU A 242 -13.89 14.76 16.49
C LEU A 242 -14.59 16.05 16.90
N ALA A 243 -15.80 15.91 17.46
CA ALA A 243 -16.55 17.05 17.96
C ALA A 243 -15.98 17.56 19.29
N SER A 244 -16.01 18.87 19.48
CA SER A 244 -15.58 19.54 20.71
C SER A 244 -16.54 20.65 21.12
N VAL A 245 -16.42 21.12 22.35
CA VAL A 245 -17.16 22.29 22.85
C VAL A 245 -16.25 23.51 22.78
N ILE A 246 -16.58 24.44 21.88
CA ILE A 246 -15.89 25.72 21.71
C ILE A 246 -16.97 26.81 21.69
N GLY A 247 -16.73 27.94 22.36
CA GLY A 247 -17.75 28.99 22.49
C GLY A 247 -19.06 28.49 23.13
N GLY A 248 -18.98 27.49 24.01
CA GLY A 248 -20.15 26.86 24.63
C GLY A 248 -20.98 25.95 23.70
N THR A 249 -20.58 25.74 22.44
CA THR A 249 -21.32 24.93 21.47
C THR A 249 -20.55 23.66 21.11
N ARG A 250 -21.24 22.51 21.16
CA ARG A 250 -20.70 21.24 20.66
C ARG A 250 -20.85 21.19 19.14
N ALA A 251 -19.73 21.13 18.42
CA ALA A 251 -19.69 21.08 16.96
C ALA A 251 -18.47 20.27 16.47
N GLY A 252 -18.46 19.86 15.20
CA GLY A 252 -17.23 19.48 14.51
C GLY A 252 -16.50 20.74 14.09
N TRP A 253 -15.30 21.00 14.60
CA TRP A 253 -14.65 22.29 14.40
C TRP A 253 -13.50 22.20 13.39
N LEU A 254 -13.64 23.00 12.33
CA LEU A 254 -12.53 23.38 11.44
C LEU A 254 -12.07 24.79 11.83
N ARG A 255 -10.79 25.10 11.66
CA ARG A 255 -10.29 26.47 11.82
C ARG A 255 -9.31 26.84 10.74
N CYS A 256 -9.39 28.09 10.31
CA CYS A 256 -8.37 28.77 9.54
C CYS A 256 -7.58 29.67 10.50
N ARG A 257 -6.27 29.48 10.61
CA ARG A 257 -5.42 30.17 11.57
C ARG A 257 -4.28 30.91 10.88
N VAL A 258 -3.99 32.12 11.34
CA VAL A 258 -2.84 32.92 10.89
C VAL A 258 -1.55 32.27 11.37
N THR A 259 -0.58 32.09 10.47
CA THR A 259 0.76 31.58 10.78
C THR A 259 1.77 32.73 10.85
N GLU A 260 2.94 32.45 11.41
CA GLU A 260 4.07 33.36 11.27
C GLU A 260 4.47 33.43 9.78
N ALA A 261 4.68 34.65 9.28
CA ALA A 261 5.08 34.86 7.89
C ALA A 261 6.56 34.52 7.70
N GLU A 262 6.88 33.77 6.65
CA GLU A 262 8.27 33.46 6.30
C GLU A 262 9.03 34.73 5.85
N PRO A 263 10.38 34.76 5.93
CA PRO A 263 11.16 35.90 5.45
C PRO A 263 10.86 36.23 3.97
N GLY A 264 10.31 37.42 3.73
CA GLY A 264 9.93 37.87 2.38
C GLY A 264 8.49 37.51 1.97
N GLN A 265 7.74 36.80 2.81
CA GLN A 265 6.32 36.53 2.61
C GLN A 265 5.48 37.75 3.03
N PRO A 266 4.58 38.25 2.17
CA PRO A 266 3.66 39.32 2.53
C PRO A 266 2.63 38.84 3.60
N PHE A 267 2.27 39.71 4.55
CA PHE A 267 1.41 39.39 5.69
C PHE A 267 0.18 40.32 5.77
N TYR A 268 -0.84 39.91 6.55
CA TYR A 268 -2.03 40.74 6.75
C TYR A 268 -1.70 41.98 7.59
N SER A 269 -1.87 43.16 7.00
CA SER A 269 -1.82 44.45 7.70
C SER A 269 -3.14 44.79 8.39
N GLU A 270 -4.25 44.31 7.83
CA GLU A 270 -5.62 44.44 8.34
C GLU A 270 -6.37 43.12 8.20
N SER A 271 -7.38 42.93 9.05
CA SER A 271 -8.24 41.74 9.03
C SER A 271 -9.07 41.68 7.73
N PRO A 272 -9.01 40.59 6.94
CA PRO A 272 -10.01 40.39 5.90
C PRO A 272 -11.39 40.23 6.55
N THR A 273 -12.44 40.62 5.84
CA THR A 273 -13.82 40.44 6.27
C THR A 273 -14.51 39.38 5.43
N VAL A 274 -15.47 38.70 6.03
CA VAL A 274 -16.38 37.77 5.36
C VAL A 274 -17.81 38.22 5.57
N ARG A 275 -18.56 38.30 4.47
CA ARG A 275 -19.97 38.68 4.49
C ARG A 275 -20.89 37.47 4.50
N GLU A 276 -20.50 36.43 3.76
CA GLU A 276 -21.21 35.17 3.65
C GLU A 276 -20.21 34.02 3.76
N ALA A 277 -20.58 32.97 4.48
CA ALA A 277 -19.77 31.77 4.61
C ALA A 277 -20.67 30.54 4.52
N GLU A 278 -20.32 29.62 3.63
CA GLU A 278 -20.98 28.33 3.47
C GLU A 278 -19.94 27.23 3.62
N VAL A 279 -20.36 26.12 4.20
CA VAL A 279 -19.56 24.91 4.28
C VAL A 279 -20.40 23.78 3.74
N PHE A 280 -19.86 22.93 2.88
CA PHE A 280 -20.56 21.72 2.44
C PHE A 280 -19.59 20.61 2.07
N THR A 281 -20.01 19.37 2.29
CA THR A 281 -19.20 18.19 1.96
C THR A 281 -19.25 17.92 0.47
N VAL A 282 -18.09 17.81 -0.16
CA VAL A 282 -17.91 17.57 -1.60
C VAL A 282 -17.31 16.21 -1.91
N GLY A 283 -16.84 15.48 -0.90
CA GLY A 283 -16.24 14.16 -1.11
C GLY A 283 -15.70 13.53 0.17
N GLY A 284 -14.86 12.51 0.00
CA GLY A 284 -14.11 11.90 1.09
C GLY A 284 -12.86 11.17 0.62
N THR A 285 -11.88 11.05 1.50
CA THR A 285 -10.58 10.42 1.21
C THR A 285 -10.48 9.08 1.96
N MET A 286 -10.17 8.00 1.24
CA MET A 286 -10.00 6.67 1.81
C MET A 286 -8.72 6.00 1.31
N ALA A 287 -8.01 5.36 2.25
CA ALA A 287 -6.88 4.51 1.93
C ALA A 287 -7.35 3.29 1.13
N ALA A 288 -6.71 3.07 -0.01
CA ALA A 288 -6.90 1.93 -0.88
C ALA A 288 -5.56 1.21 -1.10
N GLU A 289 -5.64 -0.10 -1.33
CA GLU A 289 -4.46 -0.94 -1.54
C GLU A 289 -4.60 -1.68 -2.87
N HIS A 290 -3.50 -1.87 -3.62
CA HIS A 290 -3.46 -2.73 -4.79
C HIS A 290 -3.56 -4.19 -4.36
N ALA A 291 -4.79 -4.58 -4.04
CA ALA A 291 -5.12 -5.87 -3.47
C ALA A 291 -6.61 -6.17 -3.68
N GLU A 292 -6.88 -7.34 -4.24
CA GLU A 292 -8.23 -7.88 -4.40
C GLU A 292 -8.50 -8.90 -3.30
N THR A 293 -9.71 -8.88 -2.73
CA THR A 293 -10.15 -9.95 -1.82
C THR A 293 -10.90 -11.01 -2.60
N VAL A 294 -10.36 -12.22 -2.65
CA VAL A 294 -10.99 -13.36 -3.30
C VAL A 294 -11.57 -14.28 -2.22
N THR A 295 -12.79 -14.76 -2.44
CA THR A 295 -13.53 -15.58 -1.48
C THR A 295 -13.92 -16.93 -2.07
N ASP A 296 -14.17 -17.91 -1.18
CA ASP A 296 -14.66 -19.25 -1.49
C ASP A 296 -13.90 -19.98 -2.62
N VAL A 297 -12.56 -19.97 -2.57
CA VAL A 297 -11.73 -20.57 -3.60
C VAL A 297 -11.45 -22.05 -3.31
N PRO A 298 -11.92 -22.98 -4.15
CA PRO A 298 -11.62 -24.40 -3.98
C PRO A 298 -10.14 -24.68 -4.25
N LEU A 299 -9.48 -25.40 -3.34
CA LEU A 299 -8.11 -25.89 -3.52
C LEU A 299 -8.06 -27.32 -4.07
N GLY A 300 -9.00 -28.17 -3.65
CA GLY A 300 -9.03 -29.57 -4.07
C GLY A 300 -9.75 -30.49 -3.10
N VAL A 301 -9.53 -31.79 -3.26
CA VAL A 301 -10.08 -32.85 -2.41
C VAL A 301 -8.93 -33.63 -1.80
N SER A 302 -8.99 -33.87 -0.49
CA SER A 302 -7.97 -34.64 0.23
C SER A 302 -8.03 -36.12 -0.07
N GLU A 303 -6.88 -36.75 -0.23
CA GLU A 303 -6.74 -38.21 -0.34
C GLU A 303 -6.67 -38.91 1.03
N GLY A 304 -6.63 -38.14 2.12
CA GLY A 304 -6.50 -38.67 3.49
C GLY A 304 -5.09 -39.10 3.87
N VAL A 305 -4.07 -38.60 3.17
CA VAL A 305 -2.66 -38.91 3.43
C VAL A 305 -1.91 -37.70 3.99
N ALA A 306 -0.86 -37.94 4.79
CA ALA A 306 -0.08 -36.86 5.39
C ALA A 306 0.81 -36.15 4.35
N GLY A 307 1.12 -34.87 4.57
CA GLY A 307 2.04 -34.10 3.73
C GLY A 307 1.49 -33.66 2.38
N GLN A 308 0.16 -33.66 2.19
CA GLN A 308 -0.47 -33.20 0.95
C GLN A 308 -0.23 -31.70 0.73
N THR A 309 -0.07 -31.32 -0.54
CA THR A 309 0.04 -29.92 -0.95
C THR A 309 -1.02 -29.59 -1.99
N PHE A 310 -1.51 -28.35 -1.94
CA PHE A 310 -2.49 -27.80 -2.88
C PHE A 310 -2.04 -26.41 -3.31
N ARG A 311 -2.36 -26.01 -4.55
CA ARG A 311 -1.90 -24.72 -5.08
C ARG A 311 -3.07 -23.86 -5.53
N LEU A 312 -3.03 -22.58 -5.16
CA LEU A 312 -3.96 -21.58 -5.68
C LEU A 312 -3.72 -21.31 -7.16
N ALA A 313 -4.80 -20.99 -7.87
CA ALA A 313 -4.73 -20.57 -9.27
C ALA A 313 -4.18 -19.14 -9.44
N ARG A 314 -4.40 -18.26 -8.45
CA ARG A 314 -4.01 -16.84 -8.47
C ARG A 314 -3.05 -16.50 -7.32
N PRO A 315 -1.79 -16.98 -7.34
CA PRO A 315 -0.75 -16.41 -6.49
C PRO A 315 -0.37 -15.01 -6.99
N PRO A 316 0.23 -14.16 -6.15
CA PRO A 316 0.65 -14.39 -4.76
C PRO A 316 -0.49 -14.19 -3.74
N VAL A 317 -0.25 -14.58 -2.49
CA VAL A 317 -1.13 -14.31 -1.34
C VAL A 317 -0.53 -13.17 -0.52
N LEU A 318 -1.30 -12.11 -0.30
CA LEU A 318 -0.93 -11.01 0.58
C LEU A 318 -1.20 -11.41 2.04
N LEU A 319 -0.25 -11.11 2.92
CA LEU A 319 -0.31 -11.44 4.37
C LEU A 319 -0.44 -10.21 5.28
N ASP A 320 -0.54 -9.02 4.68
CA ASP A 320 -0.58 -7.72 5.36
C ASP A 320 -1.83 -7.51 6.24
N ALA A 321 -3.00 -7.92 5.75
CA ALA A 321 -4.27 -7.86 6.48
C ALA A 321 -4.61 -9.17 7.23
N GLY A 322 -3.58 -9.99 7.53
CA GLY A 322 -3.70 -11.26 8.21
C GLY A 322 -3.60 -12.49 7.28
N PRO A 323 -3.52 -13.70 7.86
CA PRO A 323 -3.36 -14.93 7.07
C PRO A 323 -4.63 -15.31 6.32
N PRO A 324 -4.52 -16.07 5.20
CA PRO A 324 -5.68 -16.60 4.50
C PRO A 324 -6.50 -17.54 5.40
N VAL A 325 -7.81 -17.58 5.17
CA VAL A 325 -8.73 -18.46 5.92
C VAL A 325 -8.88 -19.77 5.17
N VAL A 326 -8.26 -20.84 5.68
CA VAL A 326 -8.32 -22.17 5.09
C VAL A 326 -9.38 -23.01 5.81
N GLU A 327 -10.21 -23.70 5.03
CA GLU A 327 -11.27 -24.56 5.57
C GLU A 327 -11.27 -25.93 4.89
N VAL A 328 -11.57 -26.94 5.69
CA VAL A 328 -11.72 -28.33 5.23
C VAL A 328 -13.11 -28.81 5.61
N SER A 329 -13.82 -29.44 4.68
CA SER A 329 -15.16 -29.97 4.94
C SER A 329 -15.13 -31.17 5.89
N SER A 330 -16.10 -31.25 6.79
CA SER A 330 -16.37 -32.38 7.67
C SER A 330 -17.87 -32.70 7.70
N GLU A 331 -18.27 -33.75 8.42
CA GLU A 331 -19.69 -34.10 8.62
C GLU A 331 -20.46 -32.98 9.35
N GLU A 332 -19.78 -32.22 10.20
CA GLU A 332 -20.36 -31.10 10.98
C GLU A 332 -20.29 -29.75 10.23
N GLY A 333 -19.78 -29.75 8.99
CA GLY A 333 -19.58 -28.55 8.18
C GLY A 333 -18.11 -28.17 8.00
N TRP A 334 -17.85 -26.91 7.68
CA TRP A 334 -16.50 -26.40 7.39
C TRP A 334 -15.71 -26.20 8.69
N GLN A 335 -14.53 -26.80 8.77
CA GLN A 335 -13.61 -26.64 9.87
C GLN A 335 -12.46 -25.73 9.45
N ARG A 336 -12.21 -24.68 10.23
CA ARG A 336 -11.09 -23.76 9.99
C ARG A 336 -9.76 -24.40 10.39
N TRP A 337 -8.76 -24.18 9.54
CA TRP A 337 -7.36 -24.55 9.76
C TRP A 337 -6.54 -23.28 10.01
N GLU A 338 -5.65 -23.36 11.00
CA GLU A 338 -4.78 -22.26 11.40
C GLU A 338 -3.51 -22.26 10.56
N VAL A 339 -3.16 -21.09 10.03
CA VAL A 339 -1.94 -20.92 9.26
C VAL A 339 -0.76 -20.79 10.22
N VAL A 340 0.20 -21.71 10.12
CA VAL A 340 1.41 -21.73 10.96
C VAL A 340 2.66 -21.62 10.10
N GLU A 341 3.73 -21.09 10.70
CA GLU A 341 5.04 -20.99 10.04
C GLU A 341 5.67 -22.37 9.80
N HIS A 342 5.54 -23.26 10.79
CA HIS A 342 6.10 -24.61 10.77
C HIS A 342 5.26 -25.60 11.60
N PHE A 343 5.41 -26.89 11.31
CA PHE A 343 4.71 -27.97 12.03
C PHE A 343 5.44 -28.49 13.28
N GLY A 344 6.62 -27.96 13.60
CA GLY A 344 7.49 -28.51 14.66
C GLY A 344 6.86 -28.59 16.06
N ARG A 345 5.86 -27.75 16.33
CA ARG A 345 5.13 -27.71 17.61
C ARG A 345 3.71 -28.28 17.53
N SER A 346 3.31 -28.78 16.36
CA SER A 346 1.95 -29.23 16.10
C SER A 346 1.75 -30.66 16.61
N LEU A 347 0.64 -30.87 17.32
CA LEU A 347 0.16 -32.15 17.82
C LEU A 347 -0.71 -32.85 16.78
N PRO A 348 -0.93 -34.18 16.87
CA PRO A 348 -1.67 -34.95 15.86
C PRO A 348 -3.11 -34.48 15.57
N ALA A 349 -3.75 -33.77 16.51
CA ALA A 349 -5.11 -33.25 16.33
C ALA A 349 -5.15 -31.80 15.83
N ASP A 350 -4.00 -31.12 15.75
CA ASP A 350 -3.93 -29.71 15.41
C ASP A 350 -4.23 -29.48 13.93
N ARG A 351 -5.27 -28.71 13.64
CA ARG A 351 -5.67 -28.32 12.28
C ARG A 351 -4.79 -27.20 11.76
N HIS A 352 -3.54 -27.51 11.49
CA HIS A 352 -2.54 -26.56 11.02
C HIS A 352 -2.25 -26.70 9.53
N VAL A 353 -2.04 -25.59 8.86
CA VAL A 353 -1.66 -25.52 7.45
C VAL A 353 -0.51 -24.54 7.29
N ARG A 354 0.43 -24.81 6.40
CA ARG A 354 1.52 -23.89 6.07
C ARG A 354 1.27 -23.29 4.71
N VAL A 355 1.48 -22.00 4.56
CA VAL A 355 1.29 -21.28 3.30
C VAL A 355 2.63 -20.80 2.78
N ASP A 356 2.92 -21.08 1.52
CA ASP A 356 3.92 -20.38 0.73
C ASP A 356 3.20 -19.27 -0.04
N ALA A 357 3.25 -18.06 0.51
CA ALA A 357 2.48 -16.93 0.00
C ALA A 357 2.94 -16.46 -1.39
N THR A 358 4.20 -16.70 -1.75
CA THR A 358 4.75 -16.33 -3.07
C THR A 358 4.22 -17.27 -4.16
N THR A 359 4.21 -18.57 -3.90
CA THR A 359 3.80 -19.59 -4.89
C THR A 359 2.31 -19.94 -4.83
N GLY A 360 1.64 -19.56 -3.74
CA GLY A 360 0.25 -19.92 -3.43
C GLY A 360 0.09 -21.38 -3.00
N GLU A 361 1.14 -22.03 -2.51
CA GLU A 361 1.11 -23.43 -2.06
C GLU A 361 0.64 -23.52 -0.60
N PHE A 362 -0.33 -24.41 -0.36
CA PHE A 362 -0.85 -24.78 0.94
C PHE A 362 -0.38 -26.20 1.25
N ALA A 363 0.51 -26.34 2.21
CA ALA A 363 1.03 -27.62 2.66
C ALA A 363 0.32 -28.04 3.95
N PHE A 364 -0.12 -29.29 3.98
CA PHE A 364 -0.69 -29.93 5.17
C PHE A 364 0.39 -30.73 5.93
N PRO A 365 0.16 -31.01 7.22
CA PRO A 365 1.17 -31.60 8.08
C PRO A 365 1.72 -32.94 7.58
N PRO A 366 3.05 -33.14 7.58
CA PRO A 366 3.66 -34.43 7.24
C PRO A 366 3.60 -35.42 8.41
N ALA A 367 3.85 -36.69 8.10
CA ALA A 367 4.20 -37.71 9.08
C ALA A 367 5.71 -37.97 9.00
N LEU A 368 6.41 -37.82 10.12
CA LEU A 368 7.86 -38.05 10.22
C LEU A 368 8.10 -39.45 10.75
N ARG A 369 9.06 -40.15 10.16
CA ARG A 369 9.52 -41.44 10.68
C ARG A 369 10.60 -41.23 11.73
N GLU A 370 10.39 -41.80 12.91
CA GLU A 370 11.33 -41.75 14.03
C GLU A 370 12.40 -42.84 13.92
N PRO A 371 13.53 -42.72 14.65
CA PRO A 371 14.62 -43.70 14.60
C PRO A 371 14.20 -45.12 14.99
N ASP A 372 13.15 -45.26 15.80
CA ASP A 372 12.56 -46.53 16.20
C ASP A 372 11.60 -47.13 15.15
N GLY A 373 11.43 -46.44 14.01
CA GLY A 373 10.57 -46.84 12.90
C GLY A 373 9.10 -46.42 13.05
N THR A 374 8.72 -45.78 14.16
CA THR A 374 7.36 -45.26 14.35
C THR A 374 7.10 -44.02 13.50
N LEU A 375 5.83 -43.71 13.23
CA LEU A 375 5.43 -42.52 12.51
C LEU A 375 4.84 -41.51 13.49
N ARG A 376 5.47 -40.34 13.60
CA ARG A 376 4.94 -39.19 14.34
C ARG A 376 4.21 -38.25 13.40
N GLN A 377 2.91 -38.08 13.62
CA GLN A 377 2.13 -37.06 12.94
C GLN A 377 2.48 -35.68 13.48
N CYS A 378 2.74 -34.73 12.58
CA CYS A 378 3.08 -33.34 12.94
C CYS A 378 1.87 -32.41 12.79
N GLY A 379 0.66 -32.90 13.01
CA GLY A 379 -0.59 -32.19 12.76
C GLY A 379 -1.69 -33.12 12.23
N ALA A 380 -2.92 -32.61 12.22
CA ALA A 380 -4.06 -33.31 11.67
C ALA A 380 -3.92 -33.51 10.16
N VAL A 381 -4.45 -34.64 9.67
CA VAL A 381 -4.54 -34.93 8.23
C VAL A 381 -6.00 -34.71 7.79
N PRO A 382 -6.25 -33.89 6.74
CA PRO A 382 -7.61 -33.72 6.23
C PRO A 382 -8.21 -35.07 5.81
N PRO A 383 -9.45 -35.43 6.23
CA PRO A 383 -10.03 -36.74 5.94
C PRO A 383 -10.11 -37.02 4.44
N LYS A 384 -10.01 -38.29 4.05
CA LYS A 384 -10.19 -38.70 2.65
C LYS A 384 -11.55 -38.26 2.11
N GLY A 385 -11.57 -37.62 0.95
CA GLY A 385 -12.79 -37.08 0.33
C GLY A 385 -13.20 -35.70 0.85
N ALA A 386 -12.53 -35.17 1.87
CA ALA A 386 -12.81 -33.81 2.35
C ALA A 386 -12.41 -32.78 1.29
N ARG A 387 -13.32 -31.85 1.01
CA ARG A 387 -13.06 -30.68 0.17
C ARG A 387 -12.26 -29.66 0.96
N ILE A 388 -11.33 -29.00 0.29
CA ILE A 388 -10.46 -27.99 0.86
C ILE A 388 -10.70 -26.69 0.09
N ARG A 389 -10.87 -25.59 0.82
CA ARG A 389 -11.02 -24.26 0.24
C ARG A 389 -10.24 -23.21 1.01
N VAL A 390 -9.95 -22.09 0.34
CA VAL A 390 -9.59 -20.84 0.96
C VAL A 390 -10.84 -19.97 0.99
N ALA A 391 -11.48 -19.87 2.16
CA ALA A 391 -12.71 -19.09 2.33
C ALA A 391 -12.49 -17.61 2.02
N ARG A 392 -11.29 -17.09 2.32
CA ARG A 392 -10.88 -15.71 2.00
C ARG A 392 -9.36 -15.60 1.93
N TYR A 393 -8.85 -14.94 0.90
CA TYR A 393 -7.47 -14.45 0.83
C TYR A 393 -7.40 -13.15 0.04
N ARG A 394 -6.26 -12.47 0.12
CA ARG A 394 -5.97 -11.28 -0.69
C ARG A 394 -4.88 -11.61 -1.69
N THR A 395 -5.00 -11.09 -2.90
CA THR A 395 -4.01 -11.23 -3.98
C THR A 395 -3.77 -9.88 -4.66
N GLY A 396 -2.66 -9.74 -5.37
CA GLY A 396 -2.22 -8.48 -5.95
C GLY A 396 -0.84 -8.09 -5.46
N GLY A 397 -0.64 -6.79 -5.22
CA GLY A 397 0.63 -6.21 -4.80
C GLY A 397 1.73 -6.30 -5.85
N GLY A 398 2.96 -6.11 -5.40
CA GLY A 398 4.13 -6.13 -6.26
C GLY A 398 4.26 -4.89 -7.16
N PRO A 399 5.18 -4.92 -8.15
CA PRO A 399 5.58 -3.73 -8.90
C PRO A 399 4.44 -3.06 -9.69
N ALA A 400 3.42 -3.82 -10.10
CA ALA A 400 2.27 -3.28 -10.81
C ALA A 400 1.46 -2.26 -9.98
N GLY A 401 1.54 -2.32 -8.64
CA GLY A 401 0.91 -1.32 -7.77
C GLY A 401 1.64 0.02 -7.69
N ASN A 402 2.86 0.12 -8.25
CA ASN A 402 3.67 1.33 -8.16
C ASN A 402 3.25 2.34 -9.24
N VAL A 403 2.05 2.90 -9.08
CA VAL A 403 1.46 3.89 -9.99
C VAL A 403 1.78 5.31 -9.52
N ALA A 404 1.79 6.27 -10.46
CA ALA A 404 2.03 7.68 -10.14
C ALA A 404 0.79 8.32 -9.49
N ARG A 405 0.96 9.40 -8.72
CA ARG A 405 -0.16 10.20 -8.19
C ARG A 405 -0.97 10.76 -9.37
N GLY A 406 -2.29 10.50 -9.37
CA GLY A 406 -3.21 10.97 -10.42
C GLY A 406 -3.30 10.08 -11.67
N ALA A 407 -2.75 8.86 -11.63
CA ALA A 407 -2.82 7.86 -12.70
C ALA A 407 -4.19 7.20 -12.86
#